data_AF-A0A8C5YJY6-F1
#
_entry.id   AF-A0A8C5YJY6-F1
#
_cell.length_a   1.000
_cell.length_b   1.000
_cell.length_c   1.000
_cell.angle_alpha   90.00
_cell.angle_beta   90.00
_cell.angle_gamma   90.00
#
_symmetry.space_group_name_H-M   'P 1'
#
loop_
_entity.id
_entity.type
_entity.pdbx_description
1 polymer ?
#
loop_
_entity_poly.entity_id
_entity_poly.type
_entity_poly.pdbx_seq_one_letter_code
_entity_poly.pdbx_strand_id
1 'polypeptide(L)' 'MCELYSKGDTLALPGRHVGPSCKVFFAADPMKIVRAQRQYMFDKKGERYLDCINNVAHDLKPMT' A
#
# COMPACT_ATOMS: atom_id res chain seq x y z
N MET A 1 -15.42 3.22 1.01
CA MET A 1 -14.35 4.08 1.56
C MET A 1 -14.10 5.20 0.57
N CYS A 2 -14.28 6.45 0.98
CA CYS A 2 -13.95 7.61 0.13
C CYS A 2 -12.45 7.90 0.25
N GLU A 3 -11.71 7.86 -0.85
CA GLU A 3 -10.30 8.24 -0.85
C GLU A 3 -10.16 9.77 -0.65
N LEU A 4 -9.30 10.20 0.28
CA LEU A 4 -9.06 11.64 0.55
C LEU A 4 -8.36 12.34 -0.63
N TYR A 5 -7.48 11.62 -1.34
CA TYR A 5 -6.70 12.12 -2.48
C TYR A 5 -6.85 11.16 -3.65
N SER A 6 -6.79 11.65 -4.89
CA SER A 6 -6.74 10.78 -6.06
C SER A 6 -5.40 10.00 -6.12
N LYS A 7 -5.32 8.99 -6.99
CA LYS A 7 -4.05 8.27 -7.23
C LYS A 7 -2.95 9.23 -7.70
N GLY A 8 -3.27 10.16 -8.60
CA GLY A 8 -2.33 11.16 -9.12
C GLY A 8 -1.84 12.10 -8.02
N ASP A 9 -2.75 12.64 -7.22
CA ASP A 9 -2.39 13.54 -6.12
C ASP A 9 -1.50 12.83 -5.10
N THR A 10 -1.83 11.57 -4.77
CA THR A 10 -1.05 10.75 -3.83
C THR A 10 0.38 10.55 -4.34
N LEU A 11 0.59 10.36 -5.64
CA LEU A 11 1.92 10.17 -6.24
C LEU A 11 2.77 11.45 -6.25
N ALA A 12 2.15 12.63 -6.18
CA ALA A 12 2.87 13.90 -6.10
C ALA A 12 3.32 14.24 -4.66
N LEU A 13 2.67 13.68 -3.63
CA LEU A 13 2.98 13.98 -2.23
C LEU A 13 4.41 13.58 -1.79
N PRO A 14 4.98 12.43 -2.21
CA PRO A 14 6.34 12.06 -1.84
C PRO A 14 7.38 13.12 -2.22
N GLY A 15 7.27 13.75 -3.39
CA GLY A 15 8.20 14.81 -3.81
C GLY A 15 8.17 16.07 -2.93
N ARG A 16 7.13 16.23 -2.10
CA ARG A 16 6.97 17.36 -1.17
C ARG A 16 7.29 17.01 0.29
N HIS A 17 7.08 15.74 0.67
CA HIS A 17 7.06 15.34 2.09
C HIS A 17 7.99 14.17 2.45
N VAL A 18 8.56 13.47 1.45
CA VAL A 18 9.37 12.27 1.66
C VAL A 18 10.74 12.46 0.99
N GLY A 19 11.80 11.98 1.63
CA GLY A 19 13.15 12.07 1.07
C GLY A 19 13.32 11.29 -0.25
N PRO A 20 14.19 11.75 -1.17
CA PRO A 20 14.35 11.15 -2.51
C PRO A 20 14.91 9.71 -2.49
N SER A 21 15.43 9.25 -1.36
CA SER A 21 15.86 7.86 -1.16
C SER A 21 14.69 6.87 -1.08
N CYS A 22 13.50 7.31 -0.66
CA CYS A 22 12.30 6.48 -0.57
C CYS A 22 11.59 6.45 -1.92
N LYS A 23 11.94 5.47 -2.77
CA LYS A 23 11.37 5.33 -4.11
C LYS A 23 10.04 4.58 -4.10
N VAL A 24 9.18 4.91 -5.07
CA VAL A 24 7.99 4.11 -5.38
C VAL A 24 8.44 2.79 -6.00
N PHE A 25 8.08 1.69 -5.35
CA PHE A 25 8.54 0.34 -5.74
C PHE A 25 8.03 -0.07 -7.13
N PHE A 26 6.75 0.21 -7.42
CA PHE A 26 6.09 -0.08 -8.70
C PHE A 26 5.93 1.20 -9.54
N ALA A 27 7.03 1.82 -9.95
CA ALA A 27 6.97 3.13 -10.61
C ALA A 27 6.27 3.13 -11.99
N ALA A 28 6.37 2.04 -12.76
CA ALA A 28 5.79 1.93 -14.10
C ALA A 28 4.26 1.81 -14.08
N ASP A 29 3.73 1.05 -13.13
CA ASP A 29 2.29 0.99 -12.83
C ASP A 29 2.08 1.07 -11.32
N PRO A 30 1.98 2.30 -10.77
CA PRO A 30 1.86 2.48 -9.34
C PRO A 30 0.57 1.89 -8.82
N MET A 31 0.62 1.02 -7.82
CA MET A 31 -0.59 0.51 -7.17
C MET A 31 -0.86 1.31 -5.90
N LYS A 32 -2.13 1.65 -5.66
CA LYS A 32 -2.56 2.36 -4.45
C LYS A 32 -3.32 1.39 -3.54
N ILE A 33 -2.72 1.08 -2.40
CA ILE A 33 -3.33 0.27 -1.36
C ILE A 33 -4.16 1.19 -0.45
N VAL A 34 -5.42 0.83 -0.22
CA VAL A 34 -6.37 1.62 0.60
C VAL A 34 -6.70 0.96 1.93
N ARG A 35 -6.39 -0.33 2.08
CA ARG A 35 -6.59 -1.12 3.30
C ARG A 35 -5.65 -2.31 3.31
N ALA A 36 -5.21 -2.73 4.50
CA ALA A 36 -4.54 -4.01 4.70
C ALA A 36 -5.21 -4.79 5.85
N GLN A 37 -5.15 -6.12 5.80
CA GLN A 37 -5.62 -7.00 6.87
C GLN A 37 -4.86 -8.33 6.82
N ARG A 38 -4.18 -8.67 7.93
CA ARG A 38 -3.29 -9.84 8.01
C ARG A 38 -2.30 -9.82 6.83
N GLN A 39 -2.10 -10.94 6.15
CA GLN A 39 -1.19 -11.09 5.01
C GLN A 39 -1.68 -10.44 3.70
N TYR A 40 -2.78 -9.67 3.71
CA TYR A 40 -3.36 -9.14 2.48
C TYR A 40 -3.47 -7.62 2.45
N MET A 41 -3.16 -7.06 1.30
CA MET A 41 -3.41 -5.67 0.95
C MET A 41 -4.54 -5.58 -0.07
N PHE A 42 -5.27 -4.47 -0.07
CA PHE A 42 -6.43 -4.24 -0.93
C PHE A 42 -6.32 -2.89 -1.62
N ASP A 43 -6.56 -2.88 -2.93
CA ASP A 43 -6.68 -1.65 -3.69
C ASP A 43 -8.11 -1.07 -3.60
N LYS A 44 -8.34 0.05 -4.30
CA LYS A 44 -9.65 0.71 -4.34
C LYS A 44 -10.75 -0.09 -5.03
N LYS A 45 -10.40 -1.03 -5.91
CA LYS A 45 -11.34 -1.94 -6.59
C LYS A 45 -11.69 -3.14 -5.71
N GLY A 46 -10.97 -3.34 -4.61
CA GLY A 46 -11.10 -4.50 -3.73
C GLY A 46 -10.23 -5.69 -4.15
N GLU A 47 -9.36 -5.51 -5.15
CA GLU A 47 -8.39 -6.52 -5.55
C GLU A 47 -7.47 -6.84 -4.39
N ARG A 48 -7.24 -8.12 -4.15
CA ARG A 48 -6.50 -8.63 -2.99
C ARG A 48 -5.11 -9.08 -3.40
N TYR A 49 -4.10 -8.54 -2.74
CA TYR A 49 -2.68 -8.86 -2.96
C TYR A 49 -2.11 -9.52 -1.72
N LEU A 50 -1.37 -10.62 -1.89
CA LEU A 50 -0.60 -11.23 -0.80
C LEU A 50 0.64 -10.36 -0.53
N ASP A 51 0.84 -9.95 0.72
CA ASP A 51 2.01 -9.18 1.13
C ASP A 51 3.22 -10.10 1.29
N CYS A 52 4.09 -10.11 0.27
CA CYS A 52 5.36 -10.83 0.27
C CYS A 52 6.57 -9.90 0.47
N ILE A 53 6.34 -8.63 0.82
CA ILE A 53 7.40 -7.62 0.95
C ILE A 53 7.72 -7.35 2.44
N ASN A 54 6.74 -7.52 3.33
CA ASN A 54 6.93 -7.24 4.74
C ASN A 54 8.00 -8.13 5.38
N ASN A 55 8.97 -7.50 6.04
CA ASN A 55 10.08 -8.15 6.72
C ASN A 55 9.66 -8.84 8.03
N VAL A 56 8.56 -8.39 8.65
CA VAL A 56 7.98 -9.05 9.83
C VAL A 56 6.78 -9.87 9.34
N ALA A 57 6.90 -11.19 9.44
CA ALA A 57 5.82 -12.09 9.08
C ALA A 57 4.58 -11.79 9.92
N HIS A 58 3.43 -11.77 9.26
CA HIS A 58 2.15 -11.73 9.98
C HIS A 58 1.95 -13.07 10.68
N ASP A 59 2.31 -13.15 11.96
CA ASP A 59 1.98 -14.30 12.81
C ASP A 59 0.46 -14.47 12.82
N LEU A 60 -0.01 -15.60 12.29
CA LEU A 60 -1.36 -16.07 12.47
C LEU A 60 -1.53 -16.48 13.94
N LYS A 61 -1.68 -15.52 14.85
CA LYS A 61 -2.22 -15.85 16.17
C LYS A 61 -3.64 -16.36 15.95
N PRO A 62 -3.99 -17.56 16.45
CA PRO A 62 -5.34 -18.06 16.34
C PRO A 62 -6.27 -17.05 17.00
N MET A 63 -7.36 -16.69 16.31
CA MET A 63 -8.50 -16.06 16.97
C MET A 63 -9.10 -17.11 17.89
N THR A 64 -8.64 -17.15 19.13
CA THR A 64 -9.41 -17.70 20.26
C THR A 64 -10.44 -16.68 20.70
#